data_AF-A0A9X2JIB0-F1
#
_entry.id   AF-A0A9X2JIB0-F1
#
_cell.length_a   1.000
_cell.length_b   1.000
_cell.length_c   1.000
_cell.angle_alpha   90.00
_cell.angle_beta   90.00
_cell.angle_gamma   90.00
#
_symmetry.space_group_name_H-M   'P 1'
#
loop_
_entity.id
_entity.type
_entity.pdbx_description
1 polymer ?
#
loop_
_entity_poly.entity_id
_entity_poly.type
_entity_poly.pdbx_seq_one_letter_code
_entity_poly.pdbx_strand_id
1 'polypeptide(L)'
;MAAQHVLEGTIEASCPDDTPLRVWAMPVVTTESGHLVPPTKAEILAAASSGDVGTRSTSRKFSLAVDGQGPYCVFAFADLNDNGCWDPATPEPFGWFATEAAGSYAPVKASDRSSVALNFSLKAPRPIPTESQAIEGGSVTQIKGYTVLQLTGDAQQRGFAHGKLMADPIVDFFRFYILEDKMQSARGYEASFAKFLHSNFSYPPEFVTECEAVIEGMKASGADLQVPELGREFSLTDLYAINAYIETRAMRTSCTQFAAWGERTAGTDVDGGMITGRNMDGEIDLRRVTVSHFLLMAVDPTEPGQKRYVSMMWPGFVATISGINEDGFYTMENAGLTGPGPVVDQMVPFSWAMRESLAKLGGDATPESVQSLVDSFDNSAGGSCGPGCITLFAVPYKGQETPAFILEGDRFGDQIRRAEQAEPYVPQALVASNHHRAYGVNASRPGQVFDKTPSFSSLWRYEAGMNKLDAWYRVGRAIGTDEMQQLLQTVAHGTTEYAIITRPNQREVDVAVASMKSEPWDAPYRGWTTFAFDELFAAPRVASDSPATGQ
;
A
#
# COMPACT_ATOMS: atom_id res chain seq x y z
N MET A 1 -26.62 -28.72 -33.91
CA MET A 1 -26.13 -28.46 -32.54
C MET A 1 -24.74 -27.88 -32.70
N ALA A 2 -24.51 -26.63 -32.28
CA ALA A 2 -23.16 -26.10 -32.21
C ALA A 2 -22.38 -26.94 -31.18
N ALA A 3 -21.12 -27.26 -31.44
CA ALA A 3 -20.29 -27.96 -30.46
C ALA A 3 -20.13 -27.05 -29.24
N GLN A 4 -20.55 -27.52 -28.06
CA GLN A 4 -20.31 -26.82 -26.80
C GLN A 4 -18.87 -27.09 -26.39
N HIS A 5 -18.07 -26.04 -26.25
CA HIS A 5 -16.69 -26.18 -25.80
C HIS A 5 -16.67 -26.24 -24.27
N VAL A 6 -15.80 -27.09 -23.72
CA VAL A 6 -15.76 -27.38 -22.28
C VAL A 6 -14.33 -27.20 -21.75
N LEU A 7 -14.20 -26.54 -20.61
CA LEU A 7 -13.00 -26.46 -19.78
C LEU A 7 -13.18 -27.36 -18.56
N GLU A 8 -12.20 -28.21 -18.26
CA GLU A 8 -12.28 -29.16 -17.16
C GLU A 8 -11.02 -29.10 -16.29
N GLY A 9 -11.10 -29.53 -15.05
CA GLY A 9 -9.92 -29.45 -14.20
C GLY A 9 -10.14 -29.87 -12.77
N THR A 10 -9.14 -29.60 -11.94
CA THR A 10 -9.20 -29.84 -10.50
C THR A 10 -8.87 -28.59 -9.71
N ILE A 11 -9.51 -28.45 -8.56
CA ILE A 11 -9.32 -27.32 -7.66
C ILE A 11 -8.93 -27.86 -6.29
N GLU A 12 -7.78 -27.39 -5.80
CA GLU A 12 -7.38 -27.59 -4.41
C GLU A 12 -7.89 -26.42 -3.57
N ALA A 13 -8.45 -26.66 -2.39
CA ALA A 13 -8.84 -25.58 -1.50
C ALA A 13 -8.80 -26.04 -0.04
N SER A 14 -8.30 -25.18 0.83
CA SER A 14 -8.30 -25.40 2.29
C SER A 14 -9.66 -25.03 2.88
N CYS A 15 -10.68 -25.83 2.56
CA CYS A 15 -12.05 -25.69 3.08
C CYS A 15 -12.70 -27.08 3.26
N PRO A 16 -13.79 -27.23 4.04
CA PRO A 16 -14.53 -28.49 4.15
C PRO A 16 -14.87 -29.10 2.79
N ASP A 17 -14.83 -30.42 2.66
CA ASP A 17 -14.98 -31.13 1.37
C ASP A 17 -16.36 -31.00 0.74
N ASP A 18 -17.39 -30.69 1.53
CA ASP A 18 -18.75 -30.43 1.08
C ASP A 18 -18.99 -28.97 0.69
N THR A 19 -18.00 -28.09 0.86
CA THR A 19 -18.10 -26.67 0.48
C THR A 19 -18.32 -26.54 -1.02
N PRO A 20 -19.39 -25.84 -1.46
CA PRO A 20 -19.60 -25.58 -2.88
C PRO A 20 -18.47 -24.73 -3.47
N LEU A 21 -17.96 -25.16 -4.62
CA LEU A 21 -17.05 -24.38 -5.44
C LEU A 21 -17.82 -23.70 -6.56
N ARG A 22 -17.58 -22.41 -6.77
CA ARG A 22 -18.09 -21.64 -7.91
C ARG A 22 -16.97 -21.44 -8.89
N VAL A 23 -17.17 -21.84 -10.15
CA VAL A 23 -16.14 -21.77 -11.20
C VAL A 23 -16.69 -21.04 -12.41
N TRP A 24 -15.99 -20.02 -12.88
CA TRP A 24 -16.39 -19.25 -14.06
C TRP A 24 -15.21 -18.93 -14.96
N ALA A 25 -15.53 -18.59 -16.20
CA ALA A 25 -14.59 -18.18 -17.22
C ALA A 25 -14.96 -16.79 -17.70
N MET A 26 -13.95 -15.94 -17.88
CA MET A 26 -14.11 -14.61 -18.45
C MET A 26 -13.39 -14.55 -19.79
N PRO A 27 -14.04 -14.07 -20.86
CA PRO A 27 -13.41 -13.97 -22.17
C PRO A 27 -12.25 -12.96 -22.13
N VAL A 28 -11.18 -13.26 -22.86
CA VAL A 28 -10.03 -12.38 -23.00
C VAL A 28 -10.16 -11.57 -24.28
N VAL A 29 -10.00 -10.25 -24.18
CA VAL A 29 -10.11 -9.35 -25.34
C VAL A 29 -8.84 -9.46 -26.17
N THR A 30 -8.98 -9.63 -27.48
CA THR A 30 -7.85 -9.56 -28.41
C THR A 30 -7.85 -8.19 -29.08
N THR A 31 -6.79 -7.41 -28.90
CA THR A 31 -6.64 -6.11 -29.57
C THR A 31 -6.51 -6.30 -31.09
N GLU A 32 -6.68 -5.22 -31.86
CA GLU A 32 -6.42 -5.22 -33.31
C GLU A 32 -4.97 -5.67 -33.64
N SER A 33 -4.02 -5.43 -32.73
CA SER A 33 -2.62 -5.87 -32.85
C SER A 33 -2.38 -7.33 -32.47
N GLY A 34 -3.42 -8.08 -32.11
CA GLY A 34 -3.33 -9.48 -31.69
C GLY A 34 -2.87 -9.69 -30.24
N HIS A 35 -2.77 -8.64 -29.43
CA HIS A 35 -2.43 -8.77 -28.01
C HIS A 35 -3.64 -9.21 -27.20
N LEU A 36 -3.42 -10.15 -26.29
CA LEU A 36 -4.43 -10.59 -25.34
C LEU A 36 -4.47 -9.63 -24.15
N VAL A 37 -5.63 -9.06 -23.88
CA VAL A 37 -5.92 -8.19 -22.74
C VAL A 37 -6.83 -8.97 -21.80
N PRO A 38 -6.30 -9.44 -20.67
CA PRO A 38 -7.09 -10.21 -19.73
C PRO A 38 -8.03 -9.28 -18.93
N PRO A 39 -9.04 -9.82 -18.25
CA PRO A 39 -9.99 -9.03 -17.47
C PRO A 39 -9.29 -8.19 -16.39
N THR A 40 -9.78 -6.98 -16.15
CA THR A 40 -9.31 -6.10 -15.08
C THR A 40 -9.78 -6.61 -13.71
N LYS A 41 -9.09 -6.19 -12.63
CA LYS A 41 -9.49 -6.50 -11.25
C LYS A 41 -10.96 -6.09 -10.96
N ALA A 42 -11.38 -4.93 -11.48
CA ALA A 42 -12.74 -4.44 -11.33
C ALA A 42 -13.78 -5.32 -12.03
N GLU A 43 -13.48 -5.80 -13.25
CA GLU A 43 -14.35 -6.74 -13.97
C GLU A 43 -14.45 -8.09 -13.25
N ILE A 44 -13.34 -8.59 -12.70
CA ILE A 44 -13.30 -9.83 -11.92
C ILE A 44 -14.17 -9.71 -10.67
N LEU A 45 -14.00 -8.64 -9.90
CA LEU A 45 -14.79 -8.36 -8.69
C LEU A 45 -16.28 -8.20 -9.00
N ALA A 46 -16.62 -7.43 -10.05
CA ALA A 46 -18.00 -7.24 -10.47
C ALA A 46 -18.66 -8.55 -10.91
N ALA A 47 -17.93 -9.40 -11.63
CA ALA A 47 -18.42 -10.73 -11.99
C ALA A 47 -18.67 -11.56 -10.73
N ALA A 48 -17.66 -11.69 -9.85
CA ALA A 48 -17.68 -12.57 -8.69
C ALA A 48 -18.76 -12.24 -7.65
N SER A 49 -19.23 -10.99 -7.60
CA SER A 49 -20.25 -10.53 -6.65
C SER A 49 -21.68 -10.47 -7.21
N SER A 50 -21.94 -11.03 -8.39
CA SER A 50 -23.27 -11.00 -9.02
C SER A 50 -24.28 -12.05 -8.53
N GLY A 51 -23.85 -13.03 -7.73
CA GLY A 51 -24.73 -14.03 -7.07
C GLY A 51 -25.16 -15.24 -7.90
N ASP A 52 -24.88 -15.24 -9.21
CA ASP A 52 -25.12 -16.39 -10.09
C ASP A 52 -23.89 -16.66 -10.97
N VAL A 53 -22.74 -16.75 -10.31
CA VAL A 53 -21.45 -16.87 -11.00
C VAL A 53 -21.10 -18.32 -11.22
N GLY A 54 -21.13 -18.71 -12.50
CA GLY A 54 -20.50 -19.93 -12.97
C GLY A 54 -21.16 -21.23 -12.50
N THR A 55 -20.47 -22.33 -12.71
CA THR A 55 -20.97 -23.66 -12.34
C THR A 55 -20.67 -23.96 -10.88
N ARG A 56 -21.69 -24.47 -10.16
CA ARG A 56 -21.53 -25.02 -8.80
C ARG A 56 -21.02 -26.45 -8.87
N SER A 57 -19.91 -26.74 -8.20
CA SER A 57 -19.38 -28.10 -8.02
C SER A 57 -19.13 -28.37 -6.54
N THR A 58 -19.60 -29.51 -6.04
CA THR A 58 -19.24 -30.00 -4.70
C THR A 58 -18.09 -31.00 -4.75
N SER A 59 -17.56 -31.26 -5.95
CA SER A 59 -16.35 -32.07 -6.12
C SER A 59 -15.16 -31.16 -6.34
N ARG A 60 -13.96 -31.62 -5.98
CA ARG A 60 -12.69 -30.96 -6.35
C ARG A 60 -12.40 -30.99 -7.86
N LYS A 61 -13.36 -31.46 -8.67
CA LYS A 61 -13.32 -31.43 -10.13
C LYS A 61 -14.37 -30.46 -10.66
N PHE A 62 -14.10 -29.83 -11.79
CA PHE A 62 -15.09 -28.99 -12.46
C PHE A 62 -15.15 -29.28 -13.96
N SER A 63 -16.30 -28.93 -14.54
CA SER A 63 -16.56 -28.94 -15.98
C SER A 63 -17.39 -27.71 -16.30
N LEU A 64 -16.81 -26.77 -17.04
CA LEU A 64 -17.36 -25.47 -17.35
C LEU A 64 -17.57 -25.33 -18.86
N ALA A 65 -18.82 -25.14 -19.27
CA ALA A 65 -19.13 -24.83 -20.66
C ALA A 65 -18.82 -23.37 -21.00
N VAL A 66 -18.28 -23.12 -22.19
CA VAL A 66 -17.95 -21.77 -22.68
C VAL A 66 -18.39 -21.56 -24.14
N ASP A 67 -18.64 -20.30 -24.48
CA ASP A 67 -19.16 -19.89 -25.79
C ASP A 67 -18.05 -19.67 -26.83
N GLY A 68 -17.69 -20.74 -27.54
CA GLY A 68 -16.69 -20.72 -28.60
C GLY A 68 -15.29 -21.16 -28.14
N GLN A 69 -14.32 -21.11 -29.07
CA GLN A 69 -12.95 -21.57 -28.85
C GLN A 69 -12.02 -20.52 -28.20
N GLY A 70 -12.57 -19.36 -27.85
CA GLY A 70 -11.81 -18.16 -27.49
C GLY A 70 -10.87 -18.34 -26.30
N PRO A 71 -9.90 -17.44 -26.10
CA PRO A 71 -9.12 -17.44 -24.88
C PRO A 71 -10.00 -16.97 -23.71
N TYR A 72 -9.97 -17.71 -22.60
CA TYR A 72 -10.64 -17.39 -21.35
C TYR A 72 -9.64 -17.35 -20.19
N CYS A 73 -9.88 -16.50 -19.20
CA CYS A 73 -9.29 -16.65 -17.87
C CYS A 73 -10.29 -17.38 -16.97
N VAL A 74 -9.82 -18.37 -16.21
CA VAL A 74 -10.67 -19.20 -15.33
C VAL A 74 -10.41 -18.87 -13.88
N PHE A 75 -11.49 -18.66 -13.15
CA PHE A 75 -11.50 -18.25 -11.75
C PHE A 75 -12.41 -19.18 -10.95
N ALA A 76 -12.14 -19.30 -9.66
CA ALA A 76 -13.03 -19.99 -8.74
C ALA A 76 -12.94 -19.44 -7.31
N PHE A 77 -14.01 -19.63 -6.54
CA PHE A 77 -13.99 -19.48 -5.08
C PHE A 77 -14.75 -20.61 -4.38
N ALA A 78 -14.42 -20.80 -3.11
CA ALA A 78 -15.15 -21.67 -2.19
C ALA A 78 -16.23 -20.86 -1.48
N ASP A 79 -17.49 -21.17 -1.78
CA ASP A 79 -18.72 -20.47 -1.35
C ASP A 79 -19.10 -20.95 0.06
N LEU A 80 -18.38 -20.49 1.08
CA LEU A 80 -18.47 -20.95 2.46
C LEU A 80 -19.81 -20.61 3.11
N ASN A 81 -20.48 -19.57 2.61
CA ASN A 81 -21.78 -19.11 3.10
C ASN A 81 -22.96 -19.48 2.15
N ASP A 82 -22.68 -20.21 1.05
CA ASP A 82 -23.63 -20.65 0.02
C ASP A 82 -24.50 -19.51 -0.56
N ASN A 83 -23.94 -18.30 -0.68
CA ASN A 83 -24.65 -17.13 -1.22
C ASN A 83 -24.37 -16.88 -2.71
N GLY A 84 -23.47 -17.67 -3.33
CA GLY A 84 -23.12 -17.56 -4.74
C GLY A 84 -22.30 -16.31 -5.11
N CYS A 85 -21.82 -15.56 -4.13
CA CYS A 85 -21.04 -14.33 -4.28
C CYS A 85 -19.72 -14.46 -3.55
N TRP A 86 -18.61 -14.15 -4.22
CA TRP A 86 -17.36 -13.94 -3.51
C TRP A 86 -17.32 -12.54 -2.91
N ASP A 87 -16.99 -12.45 -1.62
CA ASP A 87 -16.81 -11.20 -0.89
C ASP A 87 -15.44 -11.19 -0.19
N PRO A 88 -14.49 -10.31 -0.54
CA PRO A 88 -13.21 -10.24 0.16
C PRO A 88 -13.34 -9.91 1.67
N ALA A 89 -14.47 -9.38 2.12
CA ALA A 89 -14.76 -9.15 3.54
C ALA A 89 -15.04 -10.44 4.33
N THR A 90 -15.46 -11.51 3.65
CA THR A 90 -15.59 -12.84 4.20
C THR A 90 -14.50 -13.67 3.54
N PRO A 91 -13.35 -13.96 4.18
CA PRO A 91 -12.14 -14.47 3.52
C PRO A 91 -12.32 -15.89 2.97
N GLU A 92 -13.12 -16.00 1.91
CA GLU A 92 -13.43 -17.19 1.17
C GLU A 92 -12.25 -17.49 0.25
N PRO A 93 -11.75 -18.74 0.25
CA PRO A 93 -10.70 -19.14 -0.65
C PRO A 93 -11.06 -18.80 -2.10
N PHE A 94 -10.29 -17.94 -2.73
CA PHE A 94 -10.43 -17.54 -4.13
C PHE A 94 -9.14 -17.85 -4.89
N GLY A 95 -9.23 -18.09 -6.19
CA GLY A 95 -8.07 -18.39 -7.01
C GLY A 95 -8.39 -18.39 -8.49
N TRP A 96 -7.34 -18.55 -9.29
CA TRP A 96 -7.41 -18.56 -10.74
C TRP A 96 -6.40 -19.52 -11.33
N PHE A 97 -6.66 -19.92 -12.56
CA PHE A 97 -5.67 -20.65 -13.33
C PHE A 97 -4.51 -19.74 -13.71
N ALA A 98 -3.29 -20.18 -13.39
CA ALA A 98 -2.04 -19.57 -13.79
C ALA A 98 -1.08 -20.64 -14.33
N THR A 99 -0.15 -20.24 -15.20
CA THR A 99 0.86 -21.16 -15.76
C THR A 99 2.03 -21.43 -14.82
N GLU A 100 2.15 -20.66 -13.74
CA GLU A 100 3.18 -20.82 -12.71
C GLU A 100 2.66 -20.34 -11.34
N ALA A 101 3.37 -20.74 -10.27
CA ALA A 101 3.04 -20.33 -8.92
C ALA A 101 3.13 -18.80 -8.75
N ALA A 102 2.14 -18.24 -8.04
CA ALA A 102 1.92 -16.79 -7.92
C ALA A 102 1.79 -16.05 -9.27
N GLY A 103 1.49 -16.77 -10.36
CA GLY A 103 1.32 -16.20 -11.69
C GLY A 103 0.02 -15.40 -11.86
N SER A 104 0.04 -14.43 -12.76
CA SER A 104 -1.19 -13.79 -13.27
C SER A 104 -2.15 -14.79 -13.92
N TYR A 105 -3.44 -14.44 -13.94
CA TYR A 105 -4.50 -15.26 -14.55
C TYR A 105 -4.28 -15.47 -16.04
N ALA A 106 -3.90 -16.69 -16.40
CA ALA A 106 -3.42 -17.03 -17.74
C ALA A 106 -4.58 -17.37 -18.69
N PRO A 107 -4.60 -16.83 -19.93
CA PRO A 107 -5.58 -17.20 -20.94
C PRO A 107 -5.46 -18.67 -21.37
N VAL A 108 -6.58 -19.37 -21.48
CA VAL A 108 -6.70 -20.74 -21.97
C VAL A 108 -7.69 -20.82 -23.11
N LYS A 109 -7.38 -21.60 -24.15
CA LYS A 109 -8.29 -21.82 -25.30
C LYS A 109 -9.13 -23.05 -25.06
N ALA A 110 -10.44 -22.93 -25.24
CA ALA A 110 -11.32 -24.09 -25.25
C ALA A 110 -11.17 -24.82 -26.60
N SER A 111 -10.79 -26.10 -26.59
CA SER A 111 -10.57 -26.89 -27.82
C SER A 111 -11.69 -27.91 -28.06
N ASP A 112 -11.96 -28.24 -29.32
CA ASP A 112 -13.00 -29.22 -29.71
C ASP A 112 -12.70 -30.66 -29.28
N ARG A 113 -11.44 -30.97 -28.93
CA ARG A 113 -10.97 -32.34 -28.67
C ARG A 113 -9.76 -32.38 -27.73
N SER A 114 -9.95 -32.02 -26.47
CA SER A 114 -9.28 -32.58 -25.29
C SER A 114 -9.54 -31.68 -24.09
N SER A 115 -9.92 -32.28 -22.97
CA SER A 115 -9.98 -31.64 -21.65
C SER A 115 -8.62 -30.98 -21.36
N VAL A 116 -8.56 -29.65 -21.34
CA VAL A 116 -7.37 -28.93 -20.83
C VAL A 116 -7.44 -29.06 -19.33
N ALA A 117 -6.60 -29.88 -18.69
CA ALA A 117 -6.62 -30.04 -17.24
C ALA A 117 -6.12 -28.76 -16.55
N LEU A 118 -7.06 -27.92 -16.10
CA LEU A 118 -6.77 -26.71 -15.36
C LEU A 118 -6.67 -27.06 -13.87
N ASN A 119 -5.48 -26.98 -13.30
CA ASN A 119 -5.26 -27.25 -11.88
C ASN A 119 -4.78 -25.97 -11.20
N PHE A 120 -5.47 -25.55 -10.16
CA PHE A 120 -5.07 -24.39 -9.35
C PHE A 120 -5.68 -24.48 -7.95
N SER A 121 -5.10 -23.71 -7.02
CA SER A 121 -5.48 -23.75 -5.61
C SER A 121 -6.19 -22.46 -5.20
N LEU A 122 -7.21 -22.59 -4.35
CA LEU A 122 -7.94 -21.47 -3.75
C LEU A 122 -7.32 -21.11 -2.41
N LYS A 123 -7.18 -19.80 -2.17
CA LYS A 123 -6.51 -19.27 -0.99
C LYS A 123 -7.26 -18.06 -0.47
N ALA A 124 -7.20 -17.85 0.85
CA ALA A 124 -7.73 -16.67 1.50
C ALA A 124 -6.67 -16.08 2.45
N PRO A 125 -6.63 -14.75 2.60
CA PRO A 125 -5.83 -14.13 3.65
C PRO A 125 -6.41 -14.47 5.02
N ARG A 126 -5.53 -14.65 6.00
CA ARG A 126 -5.87 -14.83 7.40
C ARG A 126 -6.28 -13.48 7.99
N PRO A 127 -7.42 -13.38 8.67
CA PRO A 127 -7.79 -12.16 9.38
C PRO A 127 -6.75 -11.79 10.44
N ILE A 128 -6.48 -10.49 10.59
CA ILE A 128 -5.72 -10.01 11.74
C ILE A 128 -6.53 -10.29 13.02
N PRO A 129 -5.90 -10.82 14.09
CA PRO A 129 -6.58 -11.03 15.37
C PRO A 129 -7.23 -9.74 15.90
N THR A 130 -8.49 -9.83 16.31
CA THR A 130 -9.22 -8.70 16.92
C THR A 130 -9.00 -8.58 18.41
N GLU A 131 -8.55 -9.65 19.06
CA GLU A 131 -8.23 -9.67 20.48
C GLU A 131 -6.91 -8.95 20.75
N SER A 132 -6.89 -8.13 21.79
CA SER A 132 -5.66 -7.45 22.21
C SER A 132 -4.65 -8.47 22.73
N GLN A 133 -3.41 -8.39 22.22
CA GLN A 133 -2.29 -9.21 22.67
C GLN A 133 -1.12 -8.30 23.03
N ALA A 134 -0.41 -8.60 24.10
CA ALA A 134 0.75 -7.84 24.55
C ALA A 134 1.89 -8.76 24.96
N ILE A 135 3.11 -8.35 24.63
CA ILE A 135 4.36 -9.00 24.97
C ILE A 135 5.39 -7.92 25.34
N GLU A 136 6.56 -8.33 25.81
CA GLU A 136 7.68 -7.39 25.91
C GLU A 136 8.00 -6.81 24.52
N GLY A 137 8.16 -5.49 24.45
CA GLY A 137 8.46 -4.77 23.22
C GLY A 137 7.25 -4.38 22.37
N GLY A 138 6.03 -4.83 22.69
CA GLY A 138 4.85 -4.36 21.95
C GLY A 138 3.52 -5.01 22.26
N SER A 139 2.46 -4.47 21.65
CA SER A 139 1.10 -5.00 21.71
C SER A 139 0.35 -4.76 20.40
N VAL A 140 -0.66 -5.58 20.11
CA VAL A 140 -1.64 -5.34 19.04
C VAL A 140 -3.01 -5.21 19.68
N THR A 141 -3.79 -4.22 19.27
CA THR A 141 -5.11 -3.93 19.83
C THR A 141 -6.02 -3.24 18.82
N GLN A 142 -7.32 -3.15 19.13
CA GLN A 142 -8.27 -2.36 18.35
C GLN A 142 -8.48 -0.99 19.00
N ILE A 143 -8.33 0.09 18.23
CA ILE A 143 -8.68 1.46 18.65
C ILE A 143 -9.62 2.04 17.60
N LYS A 144 -10.85 2.40 18.02
CA LYS A 144 -11.91 2.95 17.14
C LYS A 144 -12.16 2.10 15.88
N GLY A 145 -12.02 0.79 15.98
CA GLY A 145 -12.24 -0.16 14.86
C GLY A 145 -11.04 -0.34 13.93
N TYR A 146 -9.88 0.21 14.27
CA TYR A 146 -8.63 0.01 13.53
C TYR A 146 -7.66 -0.85 14.34
N THR A 147 -6.94 -1.73 13.66
CA THR A 147 -5.81 -2.45 14.24
C THR A 147 -4.65 -1.49 14.47
N VAL A 148 -4.22 -1.40 15.72
CA VAL A 148 -3.06 -0.63 16.13
C VAL A 148 -1.98 -1.57 16.65
N LEU A 149 -0.81 -1.54 16.03
CA LEU A 149 0.39 -2.24 16.49
C LEU A 149 1.26 -1.23 17.25
N GLN A 150 1.37 -1.41 18.56
CA GLN A 150 2.19 -0.58 19.44
C GLN A 150 3.53 -1.27 19.63
N LEU A 151 4.63 -0.60 19.28
CA LEU A 151 6.00 -1.13 19.41
C LEU A 151 6.80 -0.19 20.30
N THR A 152 7.51 -0.74 21.29
CA THR A 152 8.32 0.04 22.23
C THR A 152 9.64 -0.66 22.51
N GLY A 153 10.68 0.09 22.87
CA GLY A 153 12.00 -0.46 23.12
C GLY A 153 12.98 -0.18 21.98
N ASP A 154 14.12 -0.87 22.00
CA ASP A 154 15.12 -0.76 20.95
C ASP A 154 14.73 -1.56 19.68
N ALA A 155 15.53 -1.42 18.63
CA ALA A 155 15.36 -2.14 17.36
C ALA A 155 15.11 -3.66 17.54
N GLN A 156 15.79 -4.32 18.48
CA GLN A 156 15.62 -5.75 18.69
C GLN A 156 14.28 -6.06 19.38
N GLN A 157 13.93 -5.32 20.43
CA GLN A 157 12.66 -5.50 21.15
C GLN A 157 11.46 -5.24 20.25
N ARG A 158 11.48 -4.13 19.48
CA ARG A 158 10.40 -3.79 18.54
C ARG A 158 10.28 -4.80 17.42
N GLY A 159 11.39 -5.18 16.80
CA GLY A 159 11.41 -6.15 15.71
C GLY A 159 10.84 -7.49 16.18
N PHE A 160 11.32 -8.01 17.32
CA PHE A 160 10.80 -9.25 17.90
C PHE A 160 9.30 -9.16 18.17
N ALA A 161 8.82 -8.05 18.75
CA ALA A 161 7.41 -7.89 19.05
C ALA A 161 6.54 -7.83 17.78
N HIS A 162 6.98 -7.08 16.77
CA HIS A 162 6.31 -6.99 15.47
C HIS A 162 6.19 -8.38 14.83
N GLY A 163 7.30 -9.11 14.72
CA GLY A 163 7.29 -10.45 14.14
C GLY A 163 6.40 -11.43 14.89
N LYS A 164 6.44 -11.39 16.23
CA LYS A 164 5.68 -12.33 17.07
C LYS A 164 4.17 -12.09 17.05
N LEU A 165 3.75 -10.83 17.03
CA LEU A 165 2.33 -10.46 17.03
C LEU A 165 1.69 -10.53 15.64
N MET A 166 2.49 -10.41 14.57
CA MET A 166 1.99 -10.25 13.20
C MET A 166 2.49 -11.31 12.20
N ALA A 167 3.00 -12.45 12.66
CA ALA A 167 3.61 -13.47 11.80
C ALA A 167 2.72 -13.90 10.61
N ASP A 168 1.47 -14.29 10.88
CA ASP A 168 0.49 -14.69 9.87
C ASP A 168 0.21 -13.55 8.86
N PRO A 169 -0.18 -12.33 9.31
CA PRO A 169 -0.34 -11.17 8.41
C PRO A 169 0.90 -10.80 7.59
N ILE A 170 2.12 -10.96 8.14
CA ILE A 170 3.38 -10.70 7.40
C ILE A 170 3.51 -11.66 6.22
N VAL A 171 3.30 -12.95 6.47
CA VAL A 171 3.37 -13.98 5.41
C VAL A 171 2.29 -13.74 4.37
N ASP A 172 1.07 -13.37 4.77
CA ASP A 172 -0.03 -13.11 3.84
C ASP A 172 0.21 -11.86 2.99
N PHE A 173 0.70 -10.77 3.58
CA PHE A 173 1.08 -9.59 2.82
C PHE A 173 2.13 -9.93 1.76
N PHE A 174 3.17 -10.68 2.12
CA PHE A 174 4.17 -11.12 1.14
C PHE A 174 3.57 -12.01 0.04
N ARG A 175 2.79 -13.03 0.40
CA ARG A 175 2.24 -13.99 -0.57
C ARG A 175 1.27 -13.35 -1.54
N PHE A 176 0.33 -12.55 -1.04
CA PHE A 176 -0.77 -12.05 -1.85
C PHE A 176 -0.44 -10.73 -2.54
N TYR A 177 0.30 -9.85 -1.87
CA TYR A 177 0.65 -8.57 -2.46
C TYR A 177 2.00 -8.62 -3.19
N ILE A 178 3.07 -9.02 -2.51
CA ILE A 178 4.41 -9.02 -3.12
C ILE A 178 4.50 -10.07 -4.23
N LEU A 179 4.21 -11.35 -3.93
CA LEU A 179 4.36 -12.42 -4.92
C LEU A 179 3.23 -12.43 -5.96
N GLU A 180 1.97 -12.53 -5.55
CA GLU A 180 0.82 -12.68 -6.47
C GLU A 180 0.49 -11.38 -7.24
N ASP A 181 0.45 -10.21 -6.58
CA ASP A 181 0.03 -8.96 -7.25
C ASP A 181 1.17 -8.24 -7.96
N LYS A 182 2.31 -8.05 -7.27
CA LYS A 182 3.44 -7.24 -7.78
C LYS A 182 4.37 -8.03 -8.68
N MET A 183 4.86 -9.18 -8.21
CA MET A 183 5.82 -9.97 -8.98
C MET A 183 5.14 -10.83 -10.04
N GLN A 184 3.91 -11.29 -9.77
CA GLN A 184 3.12 -12.14 -10.66
C GLN A 184 3.88 -13.39 -11.15
N SER A 185 4.85 -13.85 -10.35
CA SER A 185 5.71 -15.00 -10.64
C SER A 185 6.63 -15.30 -9.45
N ALA A 186 6.42 -16.45 -8.80
CA ALA A 186 7.33 -16.98 -7.78
C ALA A 186 8.75 -17.20 -8.31
N ARG A 187 8.86 -17.73 -9.54
CA ARG A 187 10.14 -17.97 -10.21
C ARG A 187 10.85 -16.67 -10.56
N GLY A 188 10.11 -15.66 -11.04
CA GLY A 188 10.63 -14.33 -11.37
C GLY A 188 11.11 -13.59 -10.12
N TYR A 189 10.39 -13.74 -9.00
CA TYR A 189 10.84 -13.26 -7.70
C TYR A 189 12.21 -13.84 -7.32
N GLU A 190 12.35 -15.18 -7.27
CA GLU A 190 13.60 -15.85 -6.89
C GLU A 190 14.74 -15.59 -7.90
N ALA A 191 14.44 -15.59 -9.19
CA ALA A 191 15.44 -15.45 -10.24
C ALA A 191 15.89 -14.00 -10.46
N SER A 192 15.12 -13.01 -10.01
CA SER A 192 15.38 -11.59 -10.27
C SER A 192 15.32 -10.74 -9.01
N PHE A 193 14.16 -10.51 -8.42
CA PHE A 193 14.02 -9.51 -7.35
C PHE A 193 14.75 -9.91 -6.07
N ALA A 194 14.63 -11.15 -5.62
CA ALA A 194 15.36 -11.66 -4.46
C ALA A 194 16.88 -11.51 -4.63
N LYS A 195 17.41 -11.83 -5.83
CA LYS A 195 18.83 -11.65 -6.13
C LYS A 195 19.23 -10.18 -6.14
N PHE A 196 18.41 -9.32 -6.73
CA PHE A 196 18.62 -7.88 -6.77
C PHE A 196 18.72 -7.27 -5.36
N LEU A 197 17.83 -7.69 -4.45
CA LEU A 197 17.88 -7.31 -3.04
C LEU A 197 19.20 -7.69 -2.35
N HIS A 198 19.83 -8.79 -2.77
CA HIS A 198 21.11 -9.22 -2.22
C HIS A 198 22.31 -8.52 -2.86
N SER A 199 22.26 -8.25 -4.17
CA SER A 199 23.43 -7.77 -4.92
C SER A 199 23.56 -6.26 -4.99
N ASN A 200 22.46 -5.51 -4.88
CA ASN A 200 22.45 -4.08 -5.18
C ASN A 200 22.16 -3.18 -3.97
N PHE A 201 21.82 -3.75 -2.82
CA PHE A 201 21.48 -2.99 -1.62
C PHE A 201 22.59 -3.01 -0.57
N SER A 202 22.74 -1.90 0.14
CA SER A 202 23.58 -1.78 1.34
C SER A 202 22.70 -1.44 2.53
N TYR A 203 22.24 -2.46 3.24
CA TYR A 203 21.31 -2.27 4.36
C TYR A 203 22.03 -1.71 5.60
N PRO A 204 21.59 -0.55 6.15
CA PRO A 204 22.16 -0.03 7.38
C PRO A 204 21.97 -0.98 8.58
N PRO A 205 22.98 -1.17 9.46
CA PRO A 205 22.98 -2.21 10.50
C PRO A 205 21.79 -2.17 11.47
N GLU A 206 21.31 -0.97 11.82
CA GLU A 206 20.20 -0.78 12.74
C GLU A 206 18.89 -1.35 12.19
N PHE A 207 18.63 -1.20 10.90
CA PHE A 207 17.46 -1.78 10.24
C PHE A 207 17.61 -3.28 10.02
N VAL A 208 18.84 -3.76 9.76
CA VAL A 208 19.12 -5.21 9.69
C VAL A 208 18.80 -5.85 11.03
N THR A 209 19.25 -5.25 12.14
CA THR A 209 18.96 -5.72 13.50
C THR A 209 17.45 -5.85 13.75
N GLU A 210 16.68 -4.81 13.40
CA GLU A 210 15.22 -4.84 13.57
C GLU A 210 14.56 -5.89 12.66
N CYS A 211 14.98 -6.03 11.41
CA CYS A 211 14.46 -7.04 10.48
C CYS A 211 14.79 -8.49 10.91
N GLU A 212 16.00 -8.74 11.40
CA GLU A 212 16.39 -10.05 11.93
C GLU A 212 15.53 -10.40 13.16
N ALA A 213 15.33 -9.42 14.05
CA ALA A 213 14.46 -9.59 15.20
C ALA A 213 12.99 -9.85 14.80
N VAL A 214 12.48 -9.25 13.71
CA VAL A 214 11.17 -9.62 13.13
C VAL A 214 11.14 -11.10 12.78
N ILE A 215 12.14 -11.62 12.06
CA ILE A 215 12.20 -13.05 11.71
C ILE A 215 12.26 -13.93 12.97
N GLU A 216 13.01 -13.54 13.99
CA GLU A 216 13.05 -14.24 15.28
C GLU A 216 11.69 -14.26 15.98
N GLY A 217 11.00 -13.11 16.01
CA GLY A 217 9.66 -12.97 16.54
C GLY A 217 8.65 -13.86 15.81
N MET A 218 8.72 -13.87 14.48
CA MET A 218 7.86 -14.72 13.64
C MET A 218 8.05 -16.20 13.98
N LYS A 219 9.29 -16.67 14.11
CA LYS A 219 9.58 -18.06 14.53
C LYS A 219 9.07 -18.36 15.94
N ALA A 220 9.15 -17.40 16.85
CA ALA A 220 8.69 -17.53 18.23
C ALA A 220 7.16 -17.43 18.40
N SER A 221 6.42 -17.08 17.34
CA SER A 221 4.95 -17.02 17.36
C SER A 221 4.29 -18.40 17.32
N GLY A 222 4.98 -19.40 16.75
CA GLY A 222 4.40 -20.71 16.45
C GLY A 222 3.54 -20.76 15.18
N ALA A 223 3.47 -19.65 14.43
CA ALA A 223 2.78 -19.58 13.13
C ALA A 223 3.44 -20.46 12.07
N ASP A 224 2.64 -20.86 11.07
CA ASP A 224 3.16 -21.51 9.87
C ASP A 224 3.79 -20.46 8.94
N LEU A 225 5.11 -20.51 8.83
CA LEU A 225 5.90 -19.59 8.01
C LEU A 225 6.13 -20.14 6.59
N GLN A 226 5.53 -21.26 6.21
CA GLN A 226 5.69 -21.80 4.85
C GLN A 226 5.13 -20.84 3.80
N VAL A 227 5.89 -20.69 2.71
CA VAL A 227 5.45 -20.03 1.48
C VAL A 227 5.37 -21.09 0.39
N PRO A 228 4.21 -21.75 0.21
CA PRO A 228 4.06 -22.85 -0.74
C PRO A 228 4.45 -22.47 -2.18
N GLU A 229 4.24 -21.21 -2.57
CA GLU A 229 4.58 -20.69 -3.89
C GLU A 229 6.08 -20.75 -4.17
N LEU A 230 6.92 -20.68 -3.12
CA LEU A 230 8.37 -20.75 -3.19
C LEU A 230 8.92 -22.13 -2.77
N GLY A 231 8.09 -22.98 -2.16
CA GLY A 231 8.50 -24.28 -1.64
C GLY A 231 9.48 -24.21 -0.46
N ARG A 232 9.44 -23.12 0.32
CA ARG A 232 10.31 -22.88 1.47
C ARG A 232 9.62 -21.98 2.51
N GLU A 233 10.20 -21.88 3.69
CA GLU A 233 9.78 -20.90 4.70
C GLU A 233 10.11 -19.47 4.28
N PHE A 234 9.30 -18.54 4.79
CA PHE A 234 9.54 -17.10 4.76
C PHE A 234 10.89 -16.78 5.40
N SER A 235 11.63 -15.88 4.78
CA SER A 235 13.02 -15.56 5.09
C SER A 235 13.24 -14.05 5.20
N LEU A 236 14.42 -13.67 5.68
CA LEU A 236 14.84 -12.27 5.76
C LEU A 236 14.78 -11.55 4.39
N THR A 237 15.09 -12.24 3.30
CA THR A 237 15.00 -11.69 1.94
C THR A 237 13.56 -11.30 1.57
N ASP A 238 12.58 -12.08 2.03
CA ASP A 238 11.16 -11.80 1.78
C ASP A 238 10.68 -10.60 2.59
N LEU A 239 11.22 -10.41 3.80
CA LEU A 239 11.00 -9.21 4.59
C LEU A 239 11.65 -7.97 3.95
N TYR A 240 12.85 -8.10 3.39
CA TYR A 240 13.44 -7.03 2.57
C TYR A 240 12.60 -6.72 1.34
N ALA A 241 12.01 -7.73 0.70
CA ALA A 241 11.10 -7.53 -0.41
C ALA A 241 9.86 -6.72 0.00
N ILE A 242 9.29 -6.95 1.19
CA ILE A 242 8.22 -6.11 1.75
C ILE A 242 8.71 -4.66 1.91
N ASN A 243 9.90 -4.43 2.45
CA ASN A 243 10.36 -3.07 2.75
C ASN A 243 10.88 -2.30 1.52
N ALA A 244 11.30 -3.02 0.48
CA ALA A 244 11.91 -2.47 -0.74
C ALA A 244 11.05 -2.66 -1.99
N TYR A 245 9.79 -3.11 -1.87
CA TYR A 245 8.93 -3.33 -3.05
C TYR A 245 8.77 -2.04 -3.89
N ILE A 246 8.86 -0.87 -3.25
CA ILE A 246 8.82 0.42 -3.95
C ILE A 246 9.98 0.58 -4.93
N GLU A 247 11.09 -0.14 -4.75
CA GLU A 247 12.26 -0.10 -5.62
C GLU A 247 12.07 -0.90 -6.92
N THR A 248 11.04 -1.75 -6.98
CA THR A 248 10.68 -2.52 -8.19
C THR A 248 9.89 -1.71 -9.22
N ARG A 249 9.54 -0.44 -8.90
CA ARG A 249 8.46 0.34 -9.55
C ARG A 249 8.77 0.78 -10.99
N ALA A 250 8.76 -0.19 -11.90
CA ALA A 250 8.44 0.02 -13.31
C ALA A 250 6.91 0.14 -13.56
N MET A 251 6.03 0.05 -12.53
CA MET A 251 4.57 -0.03 -12.73
C MET A 251 3.70 0.68 -11.64
N ARG A 252 2.86 1.62 -12.11
CA ARG A 252 1.52 2.08 -11.65
C ARG A 252 1.20 2.15 -10.14
N THR A 253 1.85 3.04 -9.39
CA THR A 253 1.22 3.64 -8.19
C THR A 253 0.65 5.01 -8.55
N SER A 254 -0.34 5.51 -7.81
CA SER A 254 -1.09 6.71 -8.20
C SER A 254 -1.36 7.70 -7.07
N CYS A 255 -0.47 7.80 -6.08
CA CYS A 255 -0.63 8.66 -4.91
C CYS A 255 -0.83 10.14 -5.26
N THR A 256 -1.60 10.85 -4.43
CA THR A 256 -1.76 12.31 -4.49
C THR A 256 -1.72 12.91 -3.10
N GLN A 257 -1.10 14.08 -2.94
CA GLN A 257 -0.89 14.74 -1.66
C GLN A 257 -1.13 16.23 -1.74
N PHE A 258 -1.55 16.80 -0.62
CA PHE A 258 -1.75 18.23 -0.43
C PHE A 258 -1.22 18.70 0.93
N ALA A 259 -0.80 19.95 1.00
CA ALA A 259 -0.58 20.67 2.25
C ALA A 259 -1.12 22.10 2.14
N ALA A 260 -1.68 22.64 3.21
CA ALA A 260 -2.15 24.02 3.29
C ALA A 260 -1.92 24.60 4.70
N TRP A 261 -1.65 25.89 4.80
CA TRP A 261 -1.37 26.56 6.08
C TRP A 261 -1.66 28.08 6.06
N GLY A 262 -1.55 28.74 7.20
CA GLY A 262 -1.62 30.19 7.32
C GLY A 262 -2.96 30.78 6.87
N GLU A 263 -2.94 31.82 6.06
CA GLU A 263 -4.15 32.48 5.54
C GLU A 263 -5.00 31.55 4.65
N ARG A 264 -4.46 30.42 4.17
CA ARG A 264 -5.26 29.41 3.46
C ARG A 264 -6.08 28.53 4.39
N THR A 265 -5.77 28.50 5.67
CA THR A 265 -6.46 27.66 6.66
C THR A 265 -7.02 28.48 7.83
N ALA A 266 -6.85 29.81 7.82
CA ALA A 266 -7.42 30.72 8.80
C ALA A 266 -8.96 30.65 8.83
N GLY A 267 -9.55 30.67 10.03
CA GLY A 267 -11.01 30.61 10.20
C GLY A 267 -11.64 29.23 9.91
N THR A 268 -10.82 28.18 9.82
CA THR A 268 -11.27 26.78 9.70
C THR A 268 -11.08 26.02 11.02
N ASP A 269 -11.30 24.72 11.05
CA ASP A 269 -11.06 23.85 12.21
C ASP A 269 -9.57 23.76 12.61
N VAL A 270 -8.64 24.12 11.72
CA VAL A 270 -7.20 24.19 12.04
C VAL A 270 -6.71 25.61 12.32
N ASP A 271 -7.57 26.62 12.18
CA ASP A 271 -7.35 28.05 12.46
C ASP A 271 -5.95 28.60 12.11
N GLY A 272 -5.58 28.50 10.84
CA GLY A 272 -4.28 28.97 10.34
C GLY A 272 -3.13 27.97 10.52
N GLY A 273 -3.34 26.87 11.25
CA GLY A 273 -2.41 25.76 11.37
C GLY A 273 -2.19 24.99 10.07
N MET A 274 -1.23 24.08 10.09
CA MET A 274 -0.94 23.16 8.99
C MET A 274 -2.03 22.08 8.90
N ILE A 275 -2.48 21.79 7.68
CA ILE A 275 -3.25 20.59 7.34
C ILE A 275 -2.63 19.92 6.11
N THR A 276 -2.51 18.59 6.15
CA THR A 276 -2.04 17.79 5.01
C THR A 276 -3.04 16.70 4.68
N GLY A 277 -3.05 16.24 3.43
CA GLY A 277 -3.92 15.15 2.98
C GLY A 277 -3.20 14.26 1.98
N ARG A 278 -3.47 12.95 2.02
CA ARG A 278 -2.95 11.96 1.08
C ARG A 278 -4.01 10.94 0.67
N ASN A 279 -3.98 10.56 -0.60
CA ASN A 279 -4.49 9.27 -1.10
C ASN A 279 -3.34 8.32 -1.40
N MET A 280 -3.46 7.07 -0.95
CA MET A 280 -2.62 5.95 -1.38
C MET A 280 -3.38 5.12 -2.40
N ASP A 281 -2.86 5.06 -3.63
CA ASP A 281 -3.59 4.56 -4.79
C ASP A 281 -2.82 3.51 -5.59
N GLY A 282 -3.55 2.52 -6.07
CA GLY A 282 -3.10 1.61 -7.14
C GLY A 282 -2.53 0.29 -6.65
N GLU A 283 -2.60 0.02 -5.35
CA GLU A 283 -2.03 -1.15 -4.72
C GLU A 283 -3.11 -2.11 -4.17
N ILE A 284 -4.39 -1.87 -4.47
CA ILE A 284 -5.47 -2.83 -4.18
C ILE A 284 -5.27 -4.10 -5.01
N ASP A 285 -4.77 -5.15 -4.37
CA ASP A 285 -4.71 -6.51 -4.91
C ASP A 285 -6.11 -7.14 -4.97
N LEU A 286 -6.27 -8.23 -5.73
CA LEU A 286 -7.58 -8.89 -5.87
C LEU A 286 -8.16 -9.30 -4.51
N ARG A 287 -7.32 -9.75 -3.57
CA ARG A 287 -7.71 -10.25 -2.24
C ARG A 287 -7.85 -9.14 -1.21
N ARG A 288 -7.53 -7.89 -1.59
CA ARG A 288 -7.58 -6.69 -0.75
C ARG A 288 -6.75 -6.85 0.54
N VAL A 289 -5.57 -7.47 0.48
CA VAL A 289 -4.67 -7.51 1.64
C VAL A 289 -4.12 -6.14 1.99
N THR A 290 -3.94 -5.25 1.01
CA THR A 290 -3.57 -3.84 1.28
C THR A 290 -4.66 -3.05 2.02
N VAL A 291 -5.89 -3.56 2.06
CA VAL A 291 -7.01 -2.97 2.80
C VAL A 291 -7.21 -3.68 4.14
N SER A 292 -7.35 -5.02 4.13
CA SER A 292 -7.59 -5.81 5.34
C SER A 292 -6.41 -5.83 6.31
N HIS A 293 -5.19 -5.63 5.80
CA HIS A 293 -3.98 -5.62 6.62
C HIS A 293 -3.45 -4.20 6.86
N PHE A 294 -4.26 -3.16 6.66
CA PHE A 294 -3.87 -1.80 7.01
C PHE A 294 -3.66 -1.67 8.54
N LEU A 295 -2.53 -1.11 8.94
CA LEU A 295 -2.14 -0.91 10.34
C LEU A 295 -1.84 0.55 10.64
N LEU A 296 -2.21 0.96 11.84
CA LEU A 296 -1.56 2.09 12.52
C LEU A 296 -0.47 1.53 13.43
N MET A 297 0.79 1.73 13.06
CA MET A 297 1.94 1.32 13.87
C MET A 297 2.39 2.50 14.74
N ALA A 298 2.13 2.44 16.05
CA ALA A 298 2.60 3.44 17.00
C ALA A 298 3.93 2.98 17.60
N VAL A 299 5.01 3.68 17.26
CA VAL A 299 6.39 3.27 17.57
C VAL A 299 7.02 4.22 18.57
N ASP A 300 7.48 3.66 19.68
CA ASP A 300 8.12 4.35 20.81
C ASP A 300 9.57 3.87 21.01
N PRO A 301 10.51 4.41 20.22
CA PRO A 301 11.91 3.99 20.25
C PRO A 301 12.63 4.46 21.52
N THR A 302 13.53 3.62 22.06
CA THR A 302 14.38 3.97 23.20
C THR A 302 15.78 4.46 22.79
N GLU A 303 16.11 4.36 21.51
CA GLU A 303 17.38 4.85 20.97
C GLU A 303 17.51 6.38 21.21
N PRO A 304 18.66 6.86 21.72
CA PRO A 304 18.83 8.27 22.06
C PRO A 304 18.57 9.21 20.88
N GLY A 305 17.75 10.23 21.12
CA GLY A 305 17.42 11.24 20.13
C GLY A 305 16.39 10.80 19.08
N GLN A 306 15.84 9.58 19.18
CA GLN A 306 14.69 9.19 18.39
C GLN A 306 13.38 9.66 19.02
N LYS A 307 12.40 9.96 18.18
CA LYS A 307 11.06 10.44 18.53
C LYS A 307 10.04 9.33 18.36
N ARG A 308 8.95 9.42 19.12
CA ARG A 308 7.77 8.58 18.88
C ARG A 308 7.16 8.93 17.54
N TYR A 309 6.72 7.92 16.79
CA TYR A 309 6.05 8.13 15.50
C TYR A 309 4.93 7.14 15.24
N VAL A 310 4.01 7.54 14.36
CA VAL A 310 2.95 6.69 13.85
C VAL A 310 3.18 6.46 12.37
N SER A 311 3.26 5.20 11.97
CA SER A 311 3.39 4.74 10.59
C SER A 311 2.08 4.09 10.14
N MET A 312 1.53 4.53 9.00
CA MET A 312 0.32 3.97 8.41
C MET A 312 0.69 3.02 7.28
N MET A 313 0.92 1.77 7.62
CA MET A 313 1.57 0.78 6.75
C MET A 313 0.94 -0.61 6.92
N TRP A 314 1.63 -1.64 6.44
CA TRP A 314 1.20 -3.03 6.48
C TRP A 314 2.16 -3.89 7.30
N PRO A 315 1.74 -5.08 7.76
CA PRO A 315 2.60 -6.00 8.50
C PRO A 315 3.94 -6.25 7.79
N GLY A 316 5.02 -6.27 8.55
CA GLY A 316 6.38 -6.53 8.04
C GLY A 316 7.13 -5.30 7.57
N PHE A 317 6.47 -4.13 7.52
CA PHE A 317 7.17 -2.86 7.35
C PHE A 317 7.89 -2.45 8.63
N VAL A 318 9.22 -2.54 8.60
CA VAL A 318 10.10 -1.85 9.56
C VAL A 318 10.31 -0.39 9.13
N ALA A 319 9.98 -0.10 7.87
CA ALA A 319 10.03 1.19 7.23
C ALA A 319 8.71 1.99 7.33
N THR A 320 8.66 3.13 6.64
CA THR A 320 7.38 3.79 6.36
C THR A 320 7.42 4.50 5.00
N ILE A 321 6.25 4.61 4.37
CA ILE A 321 6.03 5.62 3.33
C ILE A 321 4.94 6.61 3.72
N SER A 322 4.34 6.46 4.91
CA SER A 322 3.24 7.28 5.41
C SER A 322 3.33 7.46 6.92
N GLY A 323 3.64 8.66 7.42
CA GLY A 323 3.65 8.85 8.88
C GLY A 323 3.73 10.27 9.40
N ILE A 324 3.59 10.37 10.71
CA ILE A 324 3.69 11.59 11.52
C ILE A 324 4.38 11.26 12.85
N ASN A 325 5.17 12.18 13.41
CA ASN A 325 5.79 12.00 14.72
C ASN A 325 5.20 12.89 15.83
N GLU A 326 5.69 12.71 17.05
CA GLU A 326 5.16 13.38 18.25
C GLU A 326 5.30 14.91 18.27
N ASP A 327 6.16 15.47 17.41
CA ASP A 327 6.34 16.90 17.21
C ASP A 327 5.48 17.44 16.06
N GLY A 328 4.68 16.59 15.41
CA GLY A 328 3.88 16.93 14.24
C GLY A 328 4.69 16.98 12.93
N PHE A 329 5.91 16.45 12.88
CA PHE A 329 6.63 16.30 11.61
C PHE A 329 5.95 15.21 10.78
N TYR A 330 5.54 15.56 9.57
CA TYR A 330 4.82 14.74 8.62
C TYR A 330 5.73 14.39 7.45
N THR A 331 5.70 13.13 7.02
CA THR A 331 6.31 12.71 5.75
C THR A 331 5.51 11.61 5.08
N MET A 332 5.35 11.73 3.77
CA MET A 332 4.63 10.76 2.96
C MET A 332 5.17 10.76 1.52
N GLU A 333 5.32 9.57 0.91
CA GLU A 333 5.93 9.39 -0.43
C GLU A 333 4.90 9.05 -1.52
N ASN A 334 5.14 9.63 -2.68
CA ASN A 334 4.57 9.25 -3.96
C ASN A 334 5.70 8.73 -4.85
N ALA A 335 5.40 7.74 -5.70
CA ALA A 335 6.38 7.29 -6.68
C ALA A 335 6.73 8.42 -7.67
N GLY A 336 8.01 8.56 -7.96
CA GLY A 336 8.55 9.48 -8.95
C GLY A 336 8.91 8.80 -10.27
N LEU A 337 9.66 9.53 -11.10
CA LEU A 337 10.26 9.01 -12.32
C LEU A 337 11.77 8.96 -12.13
N THR A 338 12.44 8.08 -12.88
CA THR A 338 13.90 8.05 -12.94
C THR A 338 14.41 8.36 -14.35
N GLY A 339 15.52 9.08 -14.37
CA GLY A 339 16.31 9.38 -15.55
C GLY A 339 16.82 8.13 -16.24
N PRO A 340 17.21 8.24 -17.53
CA PRO A 340 17.86 7.14 -18.22
C PRO A 340 19.23 6.85 -17.57
N GLY A 341 19.55 5.58 -17.38
CA GLY A 341 20.87 5.17 -16.91
C GLY A 341 20.87 3.73 -16.41
N PRO A 342 22.05 3.24 -15.98
CA PRO A 342 22.16 1.88 -15.46
C PRO A 342 21.40 1.72 -14.14
N VAL A 343 21.23 0.47 -13.75
CA VAL A 343 20.95 0.11 -12.35
C VAL A 343 22.18 0.46 -11.52
N VAL A 344 21.97 0.98 -10.31
CA VAL A 344 23.03 1.42 -9.40
C VAL A 344 23.20 0.44 -8.24
N ASP A 345 24.35 0.50 -7.58
CA ASP A 345 24.68 -0.31 -6.41
C ASP A 345 24.61 0.53 -5.12
N GLN A 346 24.66 -0.16 -3.97
CA GLN A 346 24.58 0.42 -2.63
C GLN A 346 23.27 1.17 -2.36
N MET A 347 22.16 0.72 -2.94
CA MET A 347 20.86 1.30 -2.64
C MET A 347 20.45 1.01 -1.20
N VAL A 348 19.74 1.95 -0.60
CA VAL A 348 18.95 1.73 0.61
C VAL A 348 17.48 1.85 0.20
N PRO A 349 16.55 1.02 0.73
CA PRO A 349 15.13 1.24 0.47
C PRO A 349 14.74 2.65 0.92
N PHE A 350 14.17 3.46 0.03
CA PHE A 350 13.91 4.87 0.36
C PHE A 350 12.92 5.03 1.53
N SER A 351 12.03 4.05 1.72
CA SER A 351 11.13 3.93 2.87
C SER A 351 11.87 3.92 4.22
N TRP A 352 13.15 3.52 4.25
CA TRP A 352 13.99 3.53 5.46
C TRP A 352 14.49 4.94 5.77
N ALA A 353 14.93 5.68 4.75
CA ALA A 353 15.28 7.10 4.90
C ALA A 353 14.08 7.92 5.41
N MET A 354 12.86 7.61 4.93
CA MET A 354 11.64 8.22 5.43
C MET A 354 11.35 7.90 6.88
N ARG A 355 11.44 6.62 7.28
CA ARG A 355 11.30 6.22 8.69
C ARG A 355 12.31 6.97 9.55
N GLU A 356 13.55 7.06 9.08
CA GLU A 356 14.61 7.74 9.82
C GLU A 356 14.35 9.24 9.96
N SER A 357 13.75 9.88 8.95
CA SER A 357 13.32 11.27 9.04
C SER A 357 12.26 11.48 10.14
N LEU A 358 11.29 10.58 10.28
CA LEU A 358 10.30 10.64 11.37
C LEU A 358 10.95 10.45 12.73
N ALA A 359 11.91 9.52 12.83
CA ALA A 359 12.58 9.22 14.08
C ALA A 359 13.50 10.35 14.54
N LYS A 360 14.23 11.02 13.62
CA LYS A 360 15.28 12.00 13.99
C LYS A 360 14.87 13.46 13.88
N LEU A 361 13.97 13.83 12.97
CA LEU A 361 13.59 15.23 12.72
C LEU A 361 12.33 15.62 13.48
N GLY A 362 12.12 16.91 13.76
CA GLY A 362 11.00 17.40 14.56
C GLY A 362 10.18 18.48 13.87
N GLY A 363 9.34 19.14 14.65
CA GLY A 363 8.51 20.27 14.19
C GLY A 363 9.30 21.53 13.82
N ASP A 364 10.63 21.48 13.90
CA ASP A 364 11.61 22.48 13.50
C ASP A 364 12.41 22.10 12.25
N ALA A 365 12.10 20.94 11.62
CA ALA A 365 12.77 20.49 10.42
C ALA A 365 12.70 21.52 9.29
N THR A 366 13.81 21.70 8.59
CA THR A 366 13.94 22.56 7.42
C THR A 366 14.21 21.72 6.17
N PRO A 367 14.06 22.29 4.97
CA PRO A 367 14.49 21.63 3.74
C PRO A 367 15.94 21.13 3.81
N GLU A 368 16.83 21.91 4.39
CA GLU A 368 18.26 21.60 4.50
C GLU A 368 18.52 20.46 5.49
N SER A 369 17.79 20.39 6.61
CA SER A 369 17.93 19.28 7.55
C SER A 369 17.38 17.97 6.97
N VAL A 370 16.28 18.04 6.19
CA VAL A 370 15.74 16.86 5.50
C VAL A 370 16.69 16.39 4.41
N GLN A 371 17.18 17.30 3.56
CA GLN A 371 18.14 16.99 2.50
C GLN A 371 19.38 16.30 3.08
N SER A 372 20.00 16.89 4.11
CA SER A 372 21.19 16.33 4.77
C SER A 372 20.96 14.91 5.32
N LEU A 373 19.77 14.63 5.86
CA LEU A 373 19.42 13.28 6.31
C LEU A 373 19.25 12.33 5.12
N VAL A 374 18.54 12.74 4.08
CA VAL A 374 18.28 11.92 2.89
C VAL A 374 19.58 11.60 2.15
N ASP A 375 20.48 12.58 1.99
CA ASP A 375 21.81 12.42 1.37
C ASP A 375 22.66 11.36 2.11
N SER A 376 22.43 11.17 3.42
CA SER A 376 23.14 10.14 4.18
C SER A 376 22.77 8.70 3.80
N PHE A 377 21.72 8.54 3.00
CA PHE A 377 21.24 7.27 2.42
C PHE A 377 21.52 7.15 0.91
N ASP A 378 22.32 8.05 0.34
CA ASP A 378 22.62 8.02 -1.08
C ASP A 378 23.30 6.72 -1.51
N ASN A 379 22.87 6.25 -2.68
CA ASN A 379 23.49 5.12 -3.37
C ASN A 379 24.81 5.54 -4.05
N SER A 380 25.48 4.60 -4.72
CA SER A 380 26.78 4.84 -5.35
C SER A 380 26.80 5.89 -6.48
N ALA A 381 25.63 6.32 -6.98
CA ALA A 381 25.46 7.39 -7.96
C ALA A 381 24.98 8.73 -7.36
N GLY A 382 24.83 8.84 -6.03
CA GLY A 382 24.50 10.09 -5.34
C GLY A 382 23.02 10.45 -5.31
N GLY A 383 22.12 9.46 -5.39
CA GLY A 383 20.70 9.66 -5.15
C GLY A 383 20.13 8.68 -4.15
N SER A 384 18.98 8.99 -3.56
CA SER A 384 18.38 8.23 -2.47
C SER A 384 17.22 7.31 -2.89
N CYS A 385 16.75 7.41 -4.14
CA CYS A 385 15.51 6.75 -4.59
C CYS A 385 15.70 5.93 -5.87
N GLY A 386 15.63 4.59 -5.84
CA GLY A 386 15.91 3.75 -7.00
C GLY A 386 15.06 4.07 -8.26
N PRO A 387 13.73 3.95 -8.23
CA PRO A 387 12.85 4.20 -9.38
C PRO A 387 12.34 5.65 -9.48
N GLY A 388 12.70 6.50 -8.52
CA GLY A 388 12.21 7.86 -8.40
C GLY A 388 11.20 8.01 -7.25
N CYS A 389 11.24 9.14 -6.57
CA CYS A 389 10.40 9.47 -5.41
C CYS A 389 9.97 10.93 -5.43
N ILE A 390 8.82 11.21 -4.82
CA ILE A 390 8.27 12.53 -4.58
C ILE A 390 7.71 12.54 -3.16
N THR A 391 8.39 13.19 -2.24
CA THR A 391 8.07 13.08 -0.81
C THR A 391 7.69 14.43 -0.25
N LEU A 392 6.46 14.57 0.22
CA LEU A 392 5.98 15.76 0.88
C LEU A 392 6.38 15.72 2.36
N PHE A 393 7.07 16.77 2.81
CA PHE A 393 7.40 17.01 4.20
C PHE A 393 6.62 18.23 4.70
N ALA A 394 6.14 18.16 5.95
CA ALA A 394 5.49 19.28 6.60
C ALA A 394 5.74 19.29 8.11
N VAL A 395 5.73 20.48 8.70
CA VAL A 395 5.84 20.71 10.15
C VAL A 395 4.69 21.58 10.64
N PRO A 396 4.42 21.62 11.97
CA PRO A 396 3.45 22.55 12.53
C PRO A 396 3.75 24.00 12.11
N TYR A 397 2.75 24.70 11.57
CA TYR A 397 2.93 26.08 11.16
C TYR A 397 2.93 27.02 12.38
N LYS A 398 4.02 27.77 12.54
CA LYS A 398 4.24 28.76 13.61
C LYS A 398 4.68 30.13 13.05
N GLY A 399 4.43 30.37 11.77
CA GLY A 399 4.82 31.61 11.06
C GLY A 399 6.10 31.51 10.23
N GLN A 400 6.75 30.35 10.17
CA GLN A 400 7.93 30.13 9.33
C GLN A 400 7.61 30.22 7.83
N GLU A 401 8.60 30.58 7.02
CA GLU A 401 8.43 30.80 5.58
C GLU A 401 8.13 29.51 4.79
N THR A 402 8.81 28.41 5.11
CA THR A 402 8.67 27.12 4.40
C THR A 402 8.31 26.00 5.37
N PRO A 403 7.04 25.93 5.84
CA PRO A 403 6.59 24.88 6.75
C PRO A 403 6.27 23.55 6.03
N ALA A 404 6.20 23.55 4.70
CA ALA A 404 6.02 22.38 3.88
C ALA A 404 6.80 22.52 2.57
N PHE A 405 7.33 21.40 2.08
CA PHE A 405 8.16 21.31 0.88
C PHE A 405 8.19 19.86 0.37
N ILE A 406 8.68 19.67 -0.85
CA ILE A 406 8.67 18.36 -1.51
C ILE A 406 10.09 18.02 -1.96
N LEU A 407 10.58 16.83 -1.62
CA LEU A 407 11.79 16.27 -2.22
C LEU A 407 11.40 15.48 -3.47
N GLU A 408 11.96 15.83 -4.62
CA GLU A 408 11.80 15.09 -5.87
C GLU A 408 13.15 14.48 -6.23
N GLY A 409 13.23 13.15 -6.28
CA GLY A 409 14.50 12.45 -6.38
C GLY A 409 14.44 11.21 -7.25
N ASP A 410 15.61 10.74 -7.66
CA ASP A 410 15.81 9.44 -8.27
C ASP A 410 17.18 8.85 -7.88
N ARG A 411 17.63 7.83 -8.61
CA ARG A 411 18.87 7.12 -8.30
C ARG A 411 20.13 7.94 -8.56
N PHE A 412 20.04 9.07 -9.26
CA PHE A 412 21.17 9.91 -9.67
C PHE A 412 21.22 11.25 -8.92
N GLY A 413 20.22 11.54 -8.08
CA GLY A 413 20.18 12.72 -7.24
C GLY A 413 18.74 13.17 -6.99
N ASP A 414 18.60 14.37 -6.43
CA ASP A 414 17.31 14.92 -6.08
C ASP A 414 17.33 16.45 -6.04
N GLN A 415 16.15 17.03 -5.76
CA GLN A 415 15.96 18.45 -5.60
C GLN A 415 14.76 18.74 -4.68
N ILE A 416 14.93 19.71 -3.77
CA ILE A 416 13.79 20.30 -3.04
C ILE A 416 12.99 21.23 -3.96
N ARG A 417 11.68 21.01 -3.95
CA ARG A 417 10.64 21.87 -4.50
C ARG A 417 9.84 22.56 -3.39
N ARG A 418 9.81 23.89 -3.44
CA ARG A 418 9.00 24.80 -2.62
C ARG A 418 7.70 25.17 -3.35
N ALA A 419 6.78 25.82 -2.63
CA ALA A 419 5.43 26.13 -3.13
C ALA A 419 5.42 27.06 -4.35
N GLU A 420 6.39 27.96 -4.44
CA GLU A 420 6.56 28.93 -5.51
C GLU A 420 7.17 28.37 -6.80
N GLN A 421 7.68 27.14 -6.77
CA GLN A 421 8.49 26.58 -7.85
C GLN A 421 7.68 25.73 -8.85
N ALA A 422 6.38 25.52 -8.64
CA ALA A 422 5.52 24.79 -9.56
C ALA A 422 4.08 25.30 -9.57
N GLU A 423 3.43 25.22 -10.74
CA GLU A 423 1.98 25.49 -10.84
C GLU A 423 1.15 24.43 -10.13
N PRO A 424 0.04 24.78 -9.42
CA PRO A 424 -0.50 26.13 -9.33
C PRO A 424 0.27 26.91 -8.27
N TYR A 425 0.55 28.18 -8.55
CA TYR A 425 1.04 29.06 -7.49
C TYR A 425 -0.14 29.53 -6.62
N VAL A 426 -0.53 28.70 -5.66
CA VAL A 426 -1.45 29.08 -4.59
C VAL A 426 -0.62 29.37 -3.34
N PRO A 427 -0.53 30.62 -2.87
CA PRO A 427 0.22 30.95 -1.67
C PRO A 427 -0.21 30.06 -0.49
N GLN A 428 0.77 29.52 0.24
CA GLN A 428 0.54 28.66 1.41
C GLN A 428 -0.25 27.38 1.13
N ALA A 429 -0.11 26.82 -0.07
CA ALA A 429 -0.58 25.49 -0.42
C ALA A 429 0.45 24.75 -1.30
N LEU A 430 0.42 23.42 -1.24
CA LEU A 430 1.25 22.51 -2.04
C LEU A 430 0.41 21.34 -2.55
N VAL A 431 0.78 20.85 -3.73
CA VAL A 431 0.23 19.61 -4.31
C VAL A 431 1.36 18.76 -4.91
N ALA A 432 1.22 17.44 -4.77
CA ALA A 432 2.10 16.45 -5.36
C ALA A 432 1.28 15.27 -5.91
N SER A 433 1.66 14.76 -7.07
CA SER A 433 1.18 13.49 -7.63
C SER A 433 2.38 12.58 -7.90
N ASN A 434 2.43 11.84 -9.00
CA ASN A 434 3.50 10.89 -9.32
C ASN A 434 4.39 11.37 -10.48
N HIS A 435 4.65 12.67 -10.56
CA HIS A 435 5.61 13.21 -11.52
C HIS A 435 6.32 14.43 -10.97
N HIS A 436 7.59 14.56 -11.33
CA HIS A 436 8.41 15.68 -10.87
C HIS A 436 7.93 16.99 -11.50
N ARG A 437 8.09 18.08 -10.76
CA ARG A 437 7.74 19.44 -11.18
C ARG A 437 8.94 20.38 -11.14
N ALA A 438 10.04 19.96 -10.53
CA ALA A 438 11.33 20.64 -10.49
C ALA A 438 12.46 19.73 -10.98
N TYR A 439 12.58 18.53 -10.39
CA TYR A 439 13.71 17.63 -10.68
C TYR A 439 13.56 16.91 -12.03
N GLY A 440 14.54 17.04 -12.91
CA GLY A 440 14.52 16.38 -14.22
C GLY A 440 13.48 16.92 -15.20
N VAL A 441 12.80 18.03 -14.89
CA VAL A 441 11.82 18.66 -15.79
C VAL A 441 12.52 19.31 -16.98
N ASN A 442 12.01 19.06 -18.18
CA ASN A 442 12.55 19.68 -19.39
C ASN A 442 12.04 21.13 -19.51
N ALA A 443 12.93 22.12 -19.36
CA ALA A 443 12.57 23.54 -19.45
C ALA A 443 11.94 23.95 -20.79
N SER A 444 12.29 23.26 -21.89
CA SER A 444 11.70 23.51 -23.22
C SER A 444 10.39 22.76 -23.46
N ARG A 445 10.11 21.73 -22.65
CA ARG A 445 8.90 20.89 -22.70
C ARG A 445 8.42 20.62 -21.27
N PRO A 446 7.81 21.61 -20.59
CA PRO A 446 7.50 21.51 -19.14
C PRO A 446 6.57 20.35 -18.74
N GLY A 447 5.88 19.74 -19.71
CA GLY A 447 5.10 18.51 -19.51
C GLY A 447 5.91 17.21 -19.54
N GLN A 448 7.24 17.27 -19.65
CA GLN A 448 8.12 16.11 -19.69
C GLN A 448 9.12 16.11 -18.52
N VAL A 449 9.36 14.91 -17.99
CA VAL A 449 10.33 14.63 -16.94
C VAL A 449 11.30 13.58 -17.47
N PHE A 450 12.59 13.88 -17.48
CA PHE A 450 13.62 13.05 -18.11
C PHE A 450 13.28 12.65 -19.56
N ASP A 451 12.72 13.60 -20.31
CA ASP A 451 12.22 13.44 -21.69
C ASP A 451 11.13 12.35 -21.87
N LYS A 452 10.50 11.93 -20.77
CA LYS A 452 9.34 11.04 -20.75
C LYS A 452 8.08 11.85 -20.44
N THR A 453 6.97 11.46 -21.07
CA THR A 453 5.65 11.98 -20.70
C THR A 453 5.21 11.26 -19.43
N PRO A 454 4.85 11.98 -18.35
CA PRO A 454 4.26 11.36 -17.17
C PRO A 454 2.99 10.57 -17.51
N SER A 455 2.62 9.64 -16.62
CA SER A 455 1.40 8.85 -16.83
C SER A 455 0.17 9.77 -16.86
N PHE A 456 -0.81 9.42 -17.71
CA PHE A 456 -2.09 10.14 -17.74
C PHE A 456 -2.72 10.23 -16.34
N SER A 457 -2.66 9.13 -15.56
CA SER A 457 -3.16 9.09 -14.17
C SER A 457 -2.55 10.19 -13.29
N SER A 458 -1.23 10.36 -13.35
CA SER A 458 -0.50 11.36 -12.59
C SER A 458 -0.85 12.79 -13.01
N LEU A 459 -0.96 13.02 -14.33
CA LEU A 459 -1.29 14.32 -14.90
C LEU A 459 -2.71 14.76 -14.52
N TRP A 460 -3.72 13.93 -14.77
CA TRP A 460 -5.11 14.36 -14.53
C TRP A 460 -5.39 14.62 -13.04
N ARG A 461 -4.84 13.81 -12.12
CA ARG A 461 -5.02 14.01 -10.67
C ARG A 461 -4.38 15.32 -10.22
N TYR A 462 -3.18 15.59 -10.71
CA TYR A 462 -2.50 16.85 -10.45
C TYR A 462 -3.30 18.04 -10.97
N GLU A 463 -3.72 17.98 -12.24
CA GLU A 463 -4.53 19.01 -12.90
C GLU A 463 -5.87 19.25 -12.18
N ALA A 464 -6.57 18.20 -11.78
CA ALA A 464 -7.83 18.29 -11.05
C ALA A 464 -7.63 18.92 -9.66
N GLY A 465 -6.63 18.46 -8.91
CA GLY A 465 -6.27 19.01 -7.60
C GLY A 465 -5.87 20.48 -7.68
N MET A 466 -4.98 20.83 -8.63
CA MET A 466 -4.51 22.21 -8.81
C MET A 466 -5.62 23.17 -9.21
N ASN A 467 -6.48 22.76 -10.14
CA ASN A 467 -7.57 23.62 -10.61
C ASN A 467 -8.58 23.88 -9.50
N LYS A 468 -8.82 22.89 -8.62
CA LYS A 468 -9.68 23.05 -7.46
C LYS A 468 -9.08 24.01 -6.42
N LEU A 469 -7.78 23.87 -6.13
CA LEU A 469 -7.06 24.78 -5.25
C LEU A 469 -7.08 26.23 -5.77
N ASP A 470 -6.77 26.44 -7.05
CA ASP A 470 -6.79 27.76 -7.68
C ASP A 470 -8.20 28.37 -7.68
N ALA A 471 -9.23 27.57 -7.98
CA ALA A 471 -10.62 28.03 -7.93
C ALA A 471 -11.01 28.50 -6.52
N TRP A 472 -10.64 27.75 -5.48
CA TRP A 472 -10.89 28.13 -4.08
C TRP A 472 -10.10 29.36 -3.66
N TYR A 473 -8.85 29.48 -4.09
CA TYR A 473 -8.02 30.65 -3.85
C TYR A 473 -8.68 31.92 -4.40
N ARG A 474 -9.14 31.90 -5.66
CA ARG A 474 -9.78 33.06 -6.32
C ARG A 474 -11.05 33.56 -5.65
N VAL A 475 -11.78 32.69 -4.96
CA VAL A 475 -13.02 33.04 -4.24
C VAL A 475 -12.83 33.20 -2.74
N GLY A 476 -11.58 33.15 -2.26
CA GLY A 476 -11.27 33.34 -0.84
C GLY A 476 -11.74 32.18 0.06
N ARG A 477 -11.90 30.97 -0.48
CA ARG A 477 -12.26 29.79 0.33
C ARG A 477 -11.03 29.25 1.04
N ALA A 478 -11.11 29.15 2.36
CA ALA A 478 -10.11 28.50 3.20
C ALA A 478 -10.25 26.97 3.17
N ILE A 479 -9.19 26.27 3.54
CA ILE A 479 -9.07 24.81 3.47
C ILE A 479 -9.06 24.26 4.91
N GLY A 480 -10.20 23.77 5.39
CA GLY A 480 -10.30 22.98 6.61
C GLY A 480 -10.29 21.48 6.31
N THR A 481 -10.65 20.66 7.30
CA THR A 481 -10.77 19.20 7.13
C THR A 481 -11.76 18.81 6.03
N ASP A 482 -12.93 19.44 5.97
CA ASP A 482 -13.96 19.15 4.95
C ASP A 482 -13.47 19.48 3.52
N GLU A 483 -12.75 20.58 3.36
CA GLU A 483 -12.12 20.94 2.08
C GLU A 483 -10.99 19.97 1.72
N MET A 484 -10.19 19.54 2.68
CA MET A 484 -9.13 18.56 2.44
C MET A 484 -9.73 17.21 1.99
N GLN A 485 -10.80 16.74 2.64
CA GLN A 485 -11.54 15.55 2.19
C GLN A 485 -12.07 15.73 0.77
N GLN A 486 -12.65 16.90 0.45
CA GLN A 486 -13.12 17.21 -0.88
C GLN A 486 -12.00 17.24 -1.93
N LEU A 487 -10.78 17.65 -1.58
CA LEU A 487 -9.61 17.56 -2.48
C LEU A 487 -9.25 16.11 -2.73
N LEU A 488 -9.14 15.30 -1.67
CA LEU A 488 -8.84 13.87 -1.76
C LEU A 488 -9.89 13.10 -2.58
N GLN A 489 -11.16 13.43 -2.44
CA GLN A 489 -12.24 12.88 -3.27
C GLN A 489 -12.11 13.28 -4.75
N THR A 490 -11.64 14.49 -5.04
CA THR A 490 -11.47 14.98 -6.43
C THR A 490 -10.39 14.23 -7.18
N VAL A 491 -9.37 13.76 -6.46
CA VAL A 491 -8.21 13.05 -7.04
C VAL A 491 -8.23 11.55 -6.75
N ALA A 492 -9.36 11.01 -6.30
CA ALA A 492 -9.53 9.58 -6.04
C ALA A 492 -9.33 8.77 -7.34
N HIS A 493 -8.55 7.70 -7.27
CA HIS A 493 -8.08 6.97 -8.45
C HIS A 493 -9.07 5.91 -8.99
N GLY A 494 -10.02 5.47 -8.17
CA GLY A 494 -10.82 4.26 -8.37
C GLY A 494 -10.22 3.01 -7.71
N THR A 495 -9.05 3.16 -7.08
CA THR A 495 -8.36 2.11 -6.32
C THR A 495 -7.59 2.70 -5.12
N THR A 496 -8.18 3.69 -4.44
CA THR A 496 -7.57 4.31 -3.25
C THR A 496 -7.80 3.40 -2.05
N GLU A 497 -6.77 2.74 -1.55
CA GLU A 497 -6.88 1.77 -0.44
C GLU A 497 -7.00 2.44 0.93
N TYR A 498 -6.30 3.55 1.15
CA TYR A 498 -6.45 4.38 2.33
C TYR A 498 -6.20 5.84 2.01
N ALA A 499 -6.81 6.71 2.83
CA ALA A 499 -6.65 8.15 2.77
C ALA A 499 -6.39 8.69 4.16
N ILE A 500 -5.47 9.65 4.26
CA ILE A 500 -5.01 10.22 5.53
C ILE A 500 -5.10 11.74 5.48
N ILE A 501 -5.60 12.35 6.54
CA ILE A 501 -5.50 13.79 6.78
C ILE A 501 -4.74 13.99 8.08
N THR A 502 -3.69 14.81 8.09
CA THR A 502 -3.02 15.16 9.35
C THR A 502 -3.16 16.63 9.66
N ARG A 503 -3.20 16.92 10.96
CA ARG A 503 -3.21 18.27 11.51
C ARG A 503 -2.00 18.43 12.42
N PRO A 504 -0.80 18.68 11.85
CA PRO A 504 0.46 18.75 12.59
C PRO A 504 0.43 19.61 13.85
N ASN A 505 -0.21 20.77 13.82
CA ASN A 505 -0.32 21.68 14.96
C ASN A 505 -1.10 21.06 16.14
N GLN A 506 -2.15 20.30 15.85
CA GLN A 506 -3.01 19.62 16.84
C GLN A 506 -2.49 18.23 17.21
N ARG A 507 -1.57 17.66 16.40
CA ARG A 507 -1.11 16.26 16.50
C ARG A 507 -2.26 15.28 16.39
N GLU A 508 -3.04 15.45 15.33
CA GLU A 508 -4.17 14.57 15.01
C GLU A 508 -4.02 13.96 13.62
N VAL A 509 -4.63 12.80 13.45
CA VAL A 509 -4.74 12.14 12.15
C VAL A 509 -6.15 11.60 11.93
N ASP A 510 -6.71 11.87 10.76
CA ASP A 510 -7.90 11.16 10.26
C ASP A 510 -7.47 10.07 9.31
N VAL A 511 -8.15 8.94 9.43
CA VAL A 511 -7.94 7.77 8.60
C VAL A 511 -9.26 7.37 7.98
N ALA A 512 -9.23 7.09 6.68
CA ALA A 512 -10.28 6.37 5.98
C ALA A 512 -9.63 5.23 5.19
N VAL A 513 -10.26 4.05 5.21
CA VAL A 513 -9.80 2.86 4.50
C VAL A 513 -10.90 2.39 3.55
N ALA A 514 -10.51 1.88 2.39
CA ALA A 514 -11.44 1.34 1.41
C ALA A 514 -12.28 0.21 2.02
N SER A 515 -13.43 -0.08 1.42
CA SER A 515 -14.21 -1.23 1.87
C SER A 515 -13.55 -2.54 1.47
N MET A 516 -13.78 -3.55 2.29
CA MET A 516 -13.49 -4.93 1.95
C MET A 516 -14.49 -5.50 0.95
N LYS A 517 -15.67 -4.88 0.78
CA LYS A 517 -16.68 -5.31 -0.17
C LYS A 517 -16.31 -4.95 -1.60
N SER A 518 -16.79 -5.76 -2.54
CA SER A 518 -16.70 -5.51 -3.99
C SER A 518 -17.62 -4.37 -4.43
N GLU A 519 -17.21 -3.13 -4.16
CA GLU A 519 -17.98 -1.94 -4.53
C GLU A 519 -17.06 -0.84 -5.12
N PRO A 520 -17.59 0.07 -5.95
CA PRO A 520 -16.79 1.05 -6.71
C PRO A 520 -16.28 2.24 -5.87
N TRP A 521 -16.34 2.15 -4.55
CA TRP A 521 -16.07 3.27 -3.65
C TRP A 521 -14.69 3.18 -2.99
N ASP A 522 -13.91 4.25 -3.17
CA ASP A 522 -12.56 4.46 -2.65
C ASP A 522 -12.52 4.99 -1.20
N ALA A 523 -11.36 4.89 -0.55
CA ALA A 523 -11.14 5.35 0.82
C ALA A 523 -11.63 6.79 1.14
N PRO A 524 -11.40 7.83 0.30
CA PRO A 524 -11.82 9.20 0.62
C PRO A 524 -13.34 9.41 0.72
N TYR A 525 -14.12 8.47 0.18
CA TYR A 525 -15.59 8.48 0.24
C TYR A 525 -16.14 7.65 1.41
N ARG A 526 -15.27 7.11 2.28
CA ARG A 526 -15.65 6.32 3.45
C ARG A 526 -15.74 7.15 4.71
N GLY A 527 -16.16 6.50 5.79
CA GLY A 527 -16.15 7.10 7.11
C GLY A 527 -14.72 7.40 7.56
N TRP A 528 -14.48 8.66 7.93
CA TRP A 528 -13.22 9.11 8.49
C TRP A 528 -13.22 8.93 10.01
N THR A 529 -12.11 8.44 10.55
CA THR A 529 -11.90 8.27 11.99
C THR A 529 -10.70 9.09 12.46
N THR A 530 -10.95 10.00 13.39
CA THR A 530 -9.92 10.87 13.98
C THR A 530 -9.25 10.21 15.18
N PHE A 531 -7.92 10.30 15.23
CA PHE A 531 -7.08 9.88 16.34
C PHE A 531 -6.25 11.07 16.82
N ALA A 532 -6.19 11.26 18.15
CA ALA A 532 -5.13 12.08 18.73
C ALA A 532 -3.83 11.26 18.73
N PHE A 533 -2.67 11.88 18.52
CA PHE A 533 -1.40 11.17 18.44
C PHE A 533 -1.14 10.29 19.67
N ASP A 534 -1.26 10.87 20.88
CA ASP A 534 -1.00 10.16 22.14
C ASP A 534 -2.04 9.05 22.44
N GLU A 535 -3.22 9.07 21.80
CA GLU A 535 -4.22 8.01 21.92
C GLU A 535 -3.70 6.67 21.37
N LEU A 536 -2.88 6.72 20.31
CA LEU A 536 -2.35 5.54 19.64
C LEU A 536 -1.26 4.82 20.46
N PHE A 537 -0.71 5.48 21.49
CA PHE A 537 0.28 4.93 22.41
C PHE A 537 -0.32 4.49 23.75
N ALA A 538 -1.62 4.69 23.95
CA ALA A 538 -2.27 4.30 25.20
C ALA A 538 -2.30 2.77 25.34
N ALA A 539 -1.91 2.26 26.51
CA ALA A 539 -1.95 0.83 26.79
C ALA A 539 -3.36 0.25 26.52
N PRO A 540 -3.45 -1.01 26.05
CA PRO A 540 -4.74 -1.66 25.83
C PRO A 540 -5.59 -1.58 27.10
N ARG A 541 -6.82 -1.08 27.00
CA ARG A 541 -7.78 -1.18 28.10
C ARG A 541 -8.15 -2.65 28.24
N VAL A 542 -7.52 -3.35 29.18
CA VAL A 542 -7.99 -4.66 29.62
C VAL A 542 -9.41 -4.44 30.13
N ALA A 543 -10.39 -5.09 29.50
CA ALA A 543 -11.76 -5.08 30.01
C ALA A 543 -11.71 -5.66 31.42
N SER A 544 -11.81 -4.80 32.43
CA SER A 544 -11.96 -5.24 33.81
C SER A 544 -13.30 -5.95 33.89
N ASP A 545 -13.29 -7.26 34.16
CA ASP A 545 -14.44 -7.99 34.64
C ASP A 545 -14.99 -7.24 35.87
N SER A 546 -15.99 -6.40 35.66
CA SER A 546 -16.82 -5.92 36.76
C SER A 546 -17.68 -7.10 37.17
N PRO A 547 -17.53 -7.65 38.39
CA PRO A 547 -18.44 -8.68 38.85
C PRO A 547 -19.83 -8.05 38.88
N ALA A 548 -20.78 -8.70 38.20
CA ALA A 548 -22.19 -8.39 38.33
C ALA A 548 -22.56 -8.51 39.82
N THR A 549 -22.57 -7.39 40.53
CA THR A 549 -23.21 -7.30 41.83
C THR A 549 -24.71 -7.29 41.56
N GLY A 550 -25.32 -8.47 41.71
CA GLY A 550 -26.77 -8.59 41.78
C GLY A 550 -27.31 -7.80 42.98
N GLN A 551 -28.36 -7.03 42.71
CA GLN A 551 -29.48 -6.80 43.63
C GLN A 551 -30.77 -7.10 42.87
#